data_AF-A0A9P1IY02-F1
#
_entry.id   AF-A0A9P1IY02-F1
#
_cell.length_a   1.000
_cell.length_b   1.000
_cell.length_c   1.000
_cell.angle_alpha   90.00
_cell.angle_beta   90.00
_cell.angle_gamma   90.00
#
_symmetry.space_group_name_H-M   'P 1'
#
loop_
_entity.id
_entity.type
_entity.pdbx_description
1 polymer ?
#
loop_
_entity_poly.entity_id
_entity_poly.type
_entity_poly.pdbx_seq_one_letter_code
_entity_poly.pdbx_strand_id
1 'polypeptide(L)'
;MKLVIIASFALIAAVYSEDVPAGHTVVAQCKCSDLEECGVEVKAKTDNCKKQPKCTDFLKQIGDATKIMACLDADHVQMMKVETCAKKKLNGELGCTNSETPVNMTIPLIPVIEVPSLEEAGGAQQGEGEQHAQPQPPMQLSQYLMCIDECAHDDMDVIPGRKKRSPATCAFKLKCALAPPSEQTQNAYTECQKELNFDPVKGAADSCKCLKDAGVAMQC
;
A
#
# COMPACT_ATOMS: atom_id res chain seq x y z
N MET A 1 17.50 71.95 -13.23
CA MET A 1 16.13 71.41 -13.44
C MET A 1 16.04 70.77 -14.80
N LYS A 2 15.91 69.44 -14.88
CA LYS A 2 15.22 68.72 -15.97
C LYS A 2 14.98 67.27 -15.53
N LEU A 3 13.79 66.78 -15.87
CA LEU A 3 13.02 65.74 -15.19
C LEU A 3 13.65 64.34 -15.19
N VAL A 4 13.38 63.65 -14.07
CA VAL A 4 13.42 62.22 -13.82
C VAL A 4 12.31 61.52 -14.61
N ILE A 5 12.61 60.42 -15.31
CA ILE A 5 11.66 59.32 -15.53
C ILE A 5 12.37 58.00 -15.26
N ILE A 6 12.17 57.50 -14.04
CA ILE A 6 12.45 56.12 -13.64
C ILE A 6 11.28 55.30 -14.18
N ALA A 7 11.52 54.48 -15.21
CA ALA A 7 10.53 53.52 -15.69
C ALA A 7 10.57 52.30 -14.75
N SER A 8 9.61 52.28 -13.84
CA SER A 8 9.42 51.25 -12.82
C SER A 8 9.20 49.87 -13.42
N PHE A 9 9.89 48.90 -12.82
CA PHE A 9 9.63 47.48 -12.89
C PHE A 9 8.18 47.17 -12.49
N ALA A 10 7.46 46.46 -13.35
CA ALA A 10 6.32 45.64 -12.95
C ALA A 10 6.19 44.48 -13.95
N LEU A 11 7.15 43.56 -13.89
CA LEU A 11 6.94 42.19 -14.34
C LEU A 11 5.95 41.56 -13.34
N ILE A 12 4.67 41.72 -13.64
CA ILE A 12 3.61 40.94 -13.01
C ILE A 12 3.81 39.53 -13.54
N ALA A 13 4.58 38.72 -12.80
CA ALA A 13 4.49 37.29 -12.90
C ALA A 13 3.06 36.94 -12.47
N ALA A 14 2.17 36.77 -13.46
CA ALA A 14 0.91 36.12 -13.26
C ALA A 14 1.24 34.70 -12.77
N VAL A 15 1.22 34.53 -11.45
CA VAL A 15 1.20 33.21 -10.83
C VAL A 15 -0.12 32.60 -11.28
N TYR A 16 -0.07 31.78 -12.31
CA TYR A 16 -1.18 30.89 -12.66
C TYR A 16 -1.39 30.00 -11.44
N SER A 17 -2.38 30.34 -10.62
CA SER A 17 -2.97 29.38 -9.71
C SER A 17 -3.70 28.40 -10.61
N GLU A 18 -3.10 27.25 -10.92
CA GLU A 18 -3.84 26.15 -11.53
C GLU A 18 -4.98 25.82 -10.55
N ASP A 19 -6.22 26.10 -10.95
CA ASP A 19 -7.39 25.79 -10.15
C ASP A 19 -7.44 24.27 -9.92
N VAL A 20 -7.31 23.87 -8.65
CA VAL A 20 -7.38 22.46 -8.25
C VAL A 20 -8.77 21.94 -8.60
N PRO A 21 -8.90 20.87 -9.42
CA PRO A 21 -10.20 20.35 -9.82
C PRO A 21 -11.05 19.96 -8.61
N ALA A 22 -12.36 20.19 -8.69
CA ALA A 22 -13.28 19.74 -7.65
C ALA A 22 -13.09 18.24 -7.36
N GLY A 23 -13.04 17.87 -6.08
CA GLY A 23 -12.74 16.50 -5.66
C GLY A 23 -11.25 16.15 -5.67
N HIS A 24 -10.34 17.12 -5.80
CA HIS A 24 -8.89 16.92 -5.68
C HIS A 24 -8.29 17.80 -4.58
N THR A 25 -7.10 17.44 -4.10
CA THR A 25 -6.30 18.24 -3.16
C THR A 25 -4.84 18.24 -3.61
N VAL A 26 -4.07 19.21 -3.14
CA VAL A 26 -2.64 19.33 -3.42
C VAL A 26 -1.84 18.98 -2.17
N VAL A 27 -0.92 18.04 -2.29
CA VAL A 27 0.01 17.64 -1.22
C VAL A 27 1.41 17.45 -1.78
N ALA A 28 2.45 17.61 -0.97
CA ALA A 28 3.81 17.34 -1.42
C ALA A 28 4.02 15.85 -1.76
N GLN A 29 4.88 15.56 -2.72
CA GLN A 29 5.37 14.21 -2.94
C GLN A 29 6.15 13.71 -1.72
N CYS A 30 6.02 12.44 -1.37
CA CYS A 30 6.74 11.85 -0.26
C CYS A 30 8.25 11.80 -0.52
N LYS A 31 9.06 12.16 0.48
CA LYS A 31 10.50 11.87 0.48
C LYS A 31 10.74 10.37 0.67
N CYS A 32 11.71 9.82 -0.06
CA CYS A 32 12.05 8.40 0.05
C CYS A 32 12.57 8.03 1.45
N SER A 33 13.37 8.91 2.08
CA SER A 33 13.87 8.73 3.45
C SER A 33 12.75 8.52 4.46
N ASP A 34 11.71 9.37 4.40
CA ASP A 34 10.64 9.39 5.38
C ASP A 34 9.74 8.16 5.23
N LEU A 35 9.53 7.71 3.99
CA LEU A 35 8.83 6.46 3.71
C LEU A 35 9.61 5.23 4.16
N GLU A 36 10.94 5.23 4.01
CA GLU A 36 11.78 4.15 4.48
C GLU A 36 11.73 4.03 6.00
N GLU A 37 11.86 5.15 6.72
CA GLU A 37 11.76 5.19 8.17
C GLU A 37 10.37 4.71 8.64
N CYS A 38 9.30 5.24 8.04
CA CYS A 38 7.94 4.77 8.33
C CYS A 38 7.76 3.28 7.99
N GLY A 39 8.32 2.82 6.88
CA GLY A 39 8.25 1.41 6.46
C GLY A 39 8.94 0.47 7.45
N VAL A 40 10.05 0.89 8.06
CA VAL A 40 10.73 0.15 9.13
C VAL A 40 9.84 0.04 10.37
N GLU A 41 9.20 1.14 10.79
CA GLU A 41 8.26 1.13 11.91
C GLU A 41 7.07 0.19 11.66
N VAL A 42 6.43 0.32 10.49
CA VAL A 42 5.27 -0.50 10.11
C VAL A 42 5.66 -1.98 10.01
N LYS A 43 6.83 -2.29 9.46
CA LYS A 43 7.35 -3.67 9.41
C LYS A 43 7.53 -4.25 10.83
N ALA A 44 8.16 -3.49 11.74
CA ALA A 44 8.37 -3.94 13.11
C ALA A 44 7.05 -4.21 13.84
N LYS A 45 6.05 -3.33 13.65
CA LYS A 45 4.69 -3.54 14.19
C LYS A 45 4.02 -4.77 13.56
N THR A 46 4.10 -4.91 12.24
CA THR A 46 3.54 -6.04 11.50
C THR A 46 4.10 -7.38 12.00
N ASP A 47 5.41 -7.47 12.21
CA ASP A 47 6.08 -8.68 12.70
C ASP A 47 5.71 -9.03 14.16
N ASN A 48 5.34 -8.03 14.97
CA ASN A 48 4.75 -8.24 16.28
C ASN A 48 3.31 -8.76 16.16
N CYS A 49 2.48 -8.08 15.35
CA CYS A 49 1.06 -8.39 15.15
C CYS A 49 0.83 -9.80 14.58
N LYS A 50 1.68 -10.26 13.66
CA LYS A 50 1.65 -11.63 13.10
C LYS A 50 1.64 -12.72 14.17
N LYS A 51 2.26 -12.48 15.32
CA LYS A 51 2.45 -13.44 16.42
C LYS A 51 1.42 -13.30 17.54
N GLN A 52 0.54 -12.29 17.48
CA GLN A 52 -0.44 -12.08 18.54
C GLN A 52 -1.49 -13.20 18.52
N PRO A 53 -1.85 -13.76 19.70
CA PRO A 53 -2.86 -14.82 19.81
C PRO A 53 -4.14 -14.50 19.02
N LYS A 54 -4.67 -13.28 19.19
CA LYS A 54 -5.88 -12.77 18.54
C LYS A 54 -5.89 -12.93 17.01
N CYS A 55 -4.74 -12.81 16.34
CA CYS A 55 -4.63 -13.02 14.90
C CYS A 55 -4.30 -14.49 14.60
N THR A 56 -3.33 -15.08 15.29
CA THR A 56 -2.91 -16.47 15.03
C THR A 56 -4.03 -17.50 15.24
N ASP A 57 -5.04 -17.19 16.05
CA ASP A 57 -6.18 -18.06 16.28
C ASP A 57 -7.03 -18.29 15.02
N PHE A 58 -7.06 -17.34 14.06
CA PHE A 58 -7.67 -17.57 12.75
C PHE A 58 -6.92 -18.65 11.96
N LEU A 59 -5.59 -18.64 11.99
CA LEU A 59 -4.79 -19.62 11.27
C LEU A 59 -4.92 -21.03 11.84
N LYS A 60 -5.02 -21.16 13.17
CA LYS A 60 -5.21 -22.46 13.84
C LYS A 60 -6.51 -23.16 13.44
N GLN A 61 -7.51 -22.42 12.95
CA GLN A 61 -8.77 -22.99 12.48
C GLN A 61 -8.63 -23.68 11.11
N ILE A 62 -7.60 -23.32 10.33
CA ILE A 62 -7.43 -23.78 8.95
C ILE A 62 -6.17 -24.60 8.72
N GLY A 63 -5.27 -24.71 9.71
CA GLY A 63 -4.07 -25.54 9.60
C GLY A 63 -3.03 -25.25 10.66
N ASP A 64 -1.78 -25.64 10.36
CA ASP A 64 -0.63 -25.33 11.20
C ASP A 64 -0.25 -23.86 11.06
N ALA A 65 -0.62 -23.05 12.06
CA ALA A 65 -0.39 -21.61 12.05
C ALA A 65 1.08 -21.24 11.80
N THR A 66 2.04 -22.02 12.32
CA THR A 66 3.47 -21.72 12.14
C THR A 66 3.89 -21.93 10.69
N LYS A 67 3.44 -23.03 10.08
CA LYS A 67 3.72 -23.31 8.66
C LYS A 67 3.02 -22.33 7.73
N ILE A 68 1.76 -21.97 8.02
CA ILE A 68 1.02 -20.99 7.23
C ILE A 68 1.74 -19.64 7.26
N MET A 69 2.14 -19.15 8.45
CA MET A 69 2.93 -17.92 8.56
C MET A 69 4.24 -18.01 7.76
N ALA A 70 4.95 -19.13 7.83
CA ALA A 70 6.18 -19.33 7.08
C ALA A 70 5.97 -19.27 5.55
N CYS A 71 4.85 -19.80 5.04
CA CYS A 71 4.50 -19.67 3.62
C CYS A 71 4.27 -18.20 3.23
N LEU A 72 3.47 -17.47 4.02
CA LEU A 72 3.18 -16.05 3.76
C LEU A 72 4.45 -15.18 3.84
N ASP A 73 5.33 -15.46 4.80
CA ASP A 73 6.61 -14.77 4.93
C ASP A 73 7.55 -15.07 3.75
N ALA A 74 7.56 -16.31 3.25
CA ALA A 74 8.36 -16.68 2.09
C ALA A 74 7.91 -15.92 0.83
N ASP A 75 6.60 -15.81 0.60
CA ASP A 75 6.02 -15.04 -0.51
C ASP A 75 6.39 -13.56 -0.40
N HIS A 76 6.23 -12.98 0.79
CA HIS A 76 6.61 -11.60 1.07
C HIS A 76 8.10 -11.36 0.80
N VAL A 77 8.98 -12.27 1.25
CA VAL A 77 10.43 -12.17 1.00
C VAL A 77 10.76 -12.17 -0.49
N GLN A 78 10.08 -12.98 -1.31
CA GLN A 78 10.30 -12.97 -2.76
C GLN A 78 9.88 -11.65 -3.38
N MET A 79 8.71 -11.12 -3.01
CA MET A 79 8.23 -9.82 -3.50
C MET A 79 9.18 -8.68 -3.08
N MET A 80 9.68 -8.70 -1.85
CA MET A 80 10.67 -7.72 -1.37
C MET A 80 11.97 -7.75 -2.17
N LYS A 81 12.41 -8.91 -2.70
CA LYS A 81 13.59 -8.98 -3.57
C LYS A 81 13.35 -8.28 -4.90
N VAL A 82 12.18 -8.49 -5.51
CA VAL A 82 11.80 -7.83 -6.77
C VAL A 82 11.69 -6.32 -6.55
N GLU A 83 11.04 -5.88 -5.48
CA GLU A 83 10.94 -4.47 -5.12
C GLU A 83 12.32 -3.84 -4.86
N THR A 84 13.18 -4.52 -4.08
CA THR A 84 14.56 -4.05 -3.82
C THR A 84 15.37 -3.92 -5.11
N CYS A 85 15.19 -4.85 -6.04
CA CYS A 85 15.82 -4.76 -7.36
C CYS A 85 15.28 -3.55 -8.16
N ALA A 86 13.96 -3.38 -8.24
CA ALA A 86 13.34 -2.27 -8.96
C ALA A 86 13.78 -0.92 -8.38
N LYS A 87 13.79 -0.83 -7.05
CA LYS A 87 14.28 0.35 -6.32
C LYS A 87 15.72 0.70 -6.67
N LYS A 88 16.62 -0.28 -6.79
CA LYS A 88 18.01 -0.05 -7.23
C LYS A 88 18.10 0.52 -8.65
N LYS A 89 17.29 0.02 -9.58
CA LYS A 89 17.23 0.50 -10.97
C LYS A 89 16.67 1.92 -11.09
N LEU A 90 15.85 2.32 -10.13
CA LEU A 90 15.20 3.64 -10.07
C LEU A 90 15.91 4.61 -9.11
N ASN A 91 17.18 4.37 -8.76
CA ASN A 91 17.94 5.20 -7.82
C ASN A 91 17.23 5.46 -6.48
N GLY A 92 16.44 4.51 -6.00
CA GLY A 92 15.67 4.64 -4.77
C GLY A 92 14.26 5.24 -4.95
N GLU A 93 13.97 5.89 -6.07
CA GLU A 93 12.76 6.68 -6.30
C GLU A 93 11.59 5.85 -6.84
N LEU A 94 11.05 5.00 -5.97
CA LEU A 94 9.87 4.20 -6.27
C LEU A 94 8.59 4.97 -5.94
N GLY A 95 8.24 5.96 -6.75
CA GLY A 95 7.09 6.85 -6.53
C GLY A 95 7.33 7.94 -5.47
N CYS A 96 8.41 7.85 -4.71
CA CYS A 96 8.91 8.91 -3.82
C CYS A 96 9.99 9.75 -4.52
N THR A 97 10.45 10.80 -3.86
CA THR A 97 11.57 11.62 -4.35
C THR A 97 12.71 11.72 -3.34
N ASN A 98 13.94 11.77 -3.84
CA ASN A 98 15.14 12.10 -3.06
C ASN A 98 15.41 13.63 -3.03
N SER A 99 14.57 14.45 -3.66
CA SER A 99 14.69 15.90 -3.66
C SER A 99 14.51 16.50 -2.27
N GLU A 100 15.36 17.47 -1.91
CA GLU A 100 15.19 18.24 -0.68
C GLU A 100 13.92 19.10 -0.69
N THR A 101 13.47 19.48 -1.88
CA THR A 101 12.23 20.22 -2.14
C THR A 101 11.29 19.36 -2.98
N PRO A 102 10.45 18.51 -2.37
CA PRO A 102 9.49 17.68 -3.09
C PRO A 102 8.49 18.54 -3.86
N VAL A 103 8.12 18.10 -5.05
CA VAL A 103 7.10 18.76 -5.86
C VAL A 103 5.71 18.52 -5.28
N ASN A 104 4.81 19.48 -5.48
CA ASN A 104 3.40 19.30 -5.13
C ASN A 104 2.69 18.42 -6.16
N MET A 105 1.77 17.60 -5.67
CA MET A 105 1.00 16.64 -6.43
C MET A 105 -0.49 16.89 -6.21
N THR A 106 -1.25 16.92 -7.31
CA THR A 106 -2.71 16.96 -7.28
C THR A 106 -3.24 15.54 -7.20
N ILE A 107 -3.90 15.19 -6.11
CA ILE A 107 -4.46 13.86 -5.86
C ILE A 107 -5.98 13.91 -5.72
N PRO A 108 -6.71 12.89 -6.18
CA PRO A 108 -8.15 12.80 -5.95
C PRO A 108 -8.43 12.58 -4.46
N LEU A 109 -9.47 13.24 -3.96
CA LEU A 109 -10.01 13.00 -2.62
C LEU A 109 -10.73 11.65 -2.63
N ILE A 110 -10.25 10.72 -1.81
CA ILE A 110 -10.91 9.42 -1.63
C ILE A 110 -12.29 9.66 -0.98
N PRO A 111 -13.40 9.28 -1.63
CA PRO A 111 -14.73 9.44 -1.05
C PRO A 111 -14.86 8.53 0.18
N VAL A 112 -15.49 9.06 1.24
CA VAL A 112 -15.80 8.27 2.43
C VAL A 112 -16.93 7.31 2.09
N ILE A 113 -16.60 6.04 1.87
CA ILE A 113 -17.60 4.98 1.76
C ILE A 113 -17.94 4.52 3.18
N GLU A 114 -19.17 4.77 3.62
CA GLU A 114 -19.74 4.19 4.83
C GLU A 114 -19.92 2.69 4.61
N VAL A 115 -18.97 1.89 5.06
CA VAL A 115 -19.17 0.44 5.13
C VAL A 115 -19.90 0.15 6.47
N PRO A 116 -20.79 -0.85 6.55
CA PRO A 116 -21.44 -1.23 7.80
C PRO A 116 -20.44 -1.80 8.81
N SER A 117 -20.77 -1.76 10.10
CA SER A 117 -19.93 -2.35 11.15
C SER A 117 -19.86 -3.88 10.99
N LEU A 118 -18.76 -4.51 11.42
CA LEU A 118 -18.61 -5.98 11.39
C LEU A 118 -19.70 -6.70 12.21
N GLU A 119 -20.39 -6.00 13.11
CA GLU A 119 -21.52 -6.52 13.89
C GLU A 119 -22.82 -6.59 13.07
N GLU A 120 -22.92 -5.85 11.97
CA GLU A 120 -24.09 -5.82 11.07
C GLU A 120 -23.90 -6.66 9.80
N ALA A 121 -22.68 -7.15 9.51
CA ALA A 121 -22.39 -8.01 8.36
C ALA A 121 -22.88 -9.46 8.52
N GLY A 122 -23.69 -9.73 9.55
CA GLY A 122 -24.47 -10.96 9.68
C GLY A 122 -25.71 -10.93 8.79
N GLY A 123 -25.52 -11.05 7.47
CA GLY A 123 -26.62 -11.31 6.54
C GLY A 123 -26.70 -10.34 5.37
N ALA A 124 -25.87 -10.52 4.36
CA ALA A 124 -26.17 -10.04 3.02
C ALA A 124 -25.93 -11.19 2.04
N GLN A 125 -27.03 -11.74 1.52
CA GLN A 125 -27.03 -12.70 0.43
C GLN A 125 -26.31 -12.08 -0.77
N GLN A 126 -25.22 -12.72 -1.19
CA GLN A 126 -24.45 -12.33 -2.35
C GLN A 126 -25.20 -12.79 -3.60
N GLY A 127 -25.65 -11.82 -4.40
CA GLY A 127 -26.41 -12.03 -5.62
C GLY A 127 -25.68 -12.91 -6.62
N GLU A 128 -26.46 -13.76 -7.26
CA GLU A 128 -26.09 -14.70 -8.30
C GLU A 128 -25.50 -13.95 -9.50
N GLY A 129 -24.19 -14.10 -9.69
CA GLY A 129 -23.52 -13.89 -10.96
C GLY A 129 -22.59 -15.07 -11.16
N GLU A 130 -22.77 -15.81 -12.26
CA GLU A 130 -21.98 -16.97 -12.65
C GLU A 130 -20.47 -16.71 -12.47
N GLN A 131 -19.93 -17.19 -11.36
CA GLN A 131 -18.51 -17.20 -11.08
C GLN A 131 -17.96 -18.50 -11.64
N HIS A 132 -17.10 -18.40 -12.65
CA HIS A 132 -16.05 -19.38 -12.82
C HIS A 132 -15.42 -19.61 -11.45
N ALA A 133 -15.57 -20.83 -10.91
CA ALA A 133 -15.07 -21.21 -9.60
C ALA A 133 -13.54 -21.15 -9.57
N GLN A 134 -13.00 -19.95 -9.40
CA GLN A 134 -11.63 -19.74 -8.98
C GLN A 134 -11.57 -20.15 -7.50
N PRO A 135 -10.64 -21.03 -7.12
CA PRO A 135 -10.56 -21.48 -5.75
C PRO A 135 -10.19 -20.30 -4.84
N GLN A 136 -11.14 -19.90 -4.00
CA GLN A 136 -10.92 -18.82 -3.04
C GLN A 136 -10.22 -19.39 -1.80
N PRO A 137 -9.23 -18.69 -1.25
CA PRO A 137 -8.64 -19.08 0.02
C PRO A 137 -9.70 -19.07 1.13
N PRO A 138 -9.53 -19.86 2.21
CA PRO A 138 -10.46 -19.84 3.33
C PRO A 138 -10.58 -18.43 3.94
N MET A 139 -11.79 -18.06 4.34
CA MET A 139 -12.10 -16.75 4.93
C MET A 139 -11.18 -16.39 6.11
N GLN A 140 -10.76 -17.39 6.89
CA GLN A 140 -9.88 -17.20 8.04
C GLN A 140 -8.49 -16.70 7.65
N LEU A 141 -7.99 -17.04 6.45
CA LEU A 141 -6.73 -16.50 5.96
C LEU A 141 -6.86 -15.00 5.70
N SER A 142 -7.98 -14.58 5.09
CA SER A 142 -8.29 -13.16 4.90
C SER A 142 -8.47 -12.43 6.23
N GLN A 143 -9.15 -13.05 7.21
CA GLN A 143 -9.31 -12.49 8.56
C GLN A 143 -7.97 -12.33 9.29
N TYR A 144 -7.05 -13.28 9.13
CA TYR A 144 -5.70 -13.16 9.66
C TYR A 144 -4.96 -11.95 9.08
N LEU A 145 -4.99 -11.79 7.75
CA LEU A 145 -4.33 -10.67 7.06
C LEU A 145 -4.92 -9.31 7.49
N MET A 146 -6.26 -9.22 7.57
CA MET A 146 -6.93 -8.01 8.08
C MET A 146 -6.58 -7.73 9.53
N CYS A 147 -6.51 -8.75 10.39
CA CYS A 147 -6.15 -8.59 11.80
C CYS A 147 -4.73 -8.03 11.97
N ILE A 148 -3.77 -8.50 11.16
CA ILE A 148 -2.40 -7.96 11.17
C ILE A 148 -2.41 -6.49 10.75
N ASP A 149 -3.13 -6.18 9.68
CA ASP A 149 -3.20 -4.84 9.12
C ASP A 149 -3.82 -3.83 10.10
N GLU A 150 -4.94 -4.19 10.72
CA GLU A 150 -5.56 -3.38 11.79
C GLU A 150 -4.62 -3.21 12.99
N CYS A 151 -3.96 -4.29 13.41
CA CYS A 151 -3.04 -4.26 14.54
C CYS A 151 -1.80 -3.38 14.28
N ALA A 152 -1.23 -3.44 13.07
CA ALA A 152 -0.02 -2.71 12.72
C ALA A 152 -0.25 -1.19 12.65
N HIS A 153 -1.51 -0.77 12.51
CA HIS A 153 -1.88 0.61 12.20
C HIS A 153 -2.90 1.22 13.20
N ASP A 154 -3.15 0.58 14.35
CA ASP A 154 -4.13 1.03 15.34
C ASP A 154 -3.76 2.38 16.01
N ASP A 155 -2.46 2.73 16.06
CA ASP A 155 -1.93 3.96 16.69
C ASP A 155 -1.96 5.19 15.77
N MET A 156 -2.60 5.10 14.61
CA MET A 156 -2.66 6.20 13.67
C MET A 156 -3.72 7.19 14.14
N ASP A 157 -3.27 8.33 14.69
CA ASP A 157 -4.13 9.46 15.04
C ASP A 157 -5.03 9.82 13.85
N VAL A 158 -6.24 9.28 13.88
CA VAL A 158 -7.25 9.56 12.89
C VAL A 158 -7.60 11.02 13.06
N ILE A 159 -7.48 11.80 11.97
CA ILE A 159 -7.96 13.19 11.92
C ILE A 159 -9.32 13.24 12.63
N PRO A 160 -9.48 14.05 13.70
CA PRO A 160 -10.71 14.06 14.49
C PRO A 160 -11.94 14.19 13.58
N GLY A 161 -12.85 13.22 13.64
CA GLY A 161 -14.07 13.18 12.81
C GLY A 161 -14.07 12.18 11.64
N ARG A 162 -12.96 11.50 11.34
CA ARG A 162 -12.97 10.34 10.42
C ARG A 162 -13.17 9.04 11.21
N LYS A 163 -14.16 8.21 10.84
CA LYS A 163 -14.31 6.86 11.41
C LYS A 163 -13.24 5.94 10.83
N LYS A 164 -12.62 5.10 11.67
CA LYS A 164 -11.56 4.12 11.36
C LYS A 164 -11.91 3.28 10.11
N ARG A 165 -11.47 3.69 8.92
CA ARG A 165 -11.52 2.85 7.72
C ARG A 165 -10.31 3.13 6.84
N SER A 166 -9.60 2.04 6.54
CA SER A 166 -8.30 1.94 5.87
C SER A 166 -7.12 2.37 6.74
N PRO A 167 -6.35 1.42 7.26
CA PRO A 167 -5.05 1.73 7.84
C PRO A 167 -4.11 2.30 6.78
N ALA A 168 -3.85 3.60 6.93
CA ALA A 168 -2.52 4.21 6.92
C ALA A 168 -1.45 3.58 6.03
N THR A 169 -1.46 3.91 4.75
CA THR A 169 -0.19 3.93 4.01
C THR A 169 0.75 4.97 4.65
N CYS A 170 2.07 4.72 4.61
CA CYS A 170 3.05 5.70 5.12
C CYS A 170 2.86 7.10 4.51
N ALA A 171 2.41 7.18 3.26
CA ALA A 171 2.04 8.43 2.60
C ALA A 171 0.93 9.20 3.35
N PHE A 172 -0.12 8.51 3.81
CA PHE A 172 -1.19 9.11 4.61
C PHE A 172 -0.68 9.61 5.97
N LYS A 173 0.17 8.83 6.67
CA LYS A 173 0.80 9.24 7.94
C LYS A 173 1.61 10.53 7.79
N LEU A 174 2.41 10.57 6.74
CA LEU A 174 3.34 11.65 6.43
C LEU A 174 2.66 12.83 5.72
N LYS A 175 1.34 12.73 5.44
CA LYS A 175 0.55 13.75 4.71
C LYS A 175 1.17 14.14 3.37
N CYS A 176 1.68 13.15 2.65
CA CYS A 176 2.31 13.28 1.34
C CYS A 176 1.67 12.31 0.34
N ALA A 177 2.01 12.44 -0.94
CA ALA A 177 1.57 11.54 -2.00
C ALA A 177 2.74 10.78 -2.65
N LEU A 178 2.47 9.56 -3.08
CA LEU A 178 3.35 8.85 -4.00
C LEU A 178 3.00 9.23 -5.43
N ALA A 179 4.03 9.41 -6.26
CA ALA A 179 3.86 9.54 -7.70
C ALA A 179 3.26 8.26 -8.28
N PRO A 180 2.34 8.38 -9.26
CA PRO A 180 1.79 7.22 -9.95
C PRO A 180 2.92 6.43 -10.63
N PRO A 181 2.78 5.09 -10.75
CA PRO A 181 3.80 4.27 -11.38
C PRO A 181 3.99 4.69 -12.84
N SER A 182 5.22 5.06 -13.18
CA SER A 182 5.60 5.42 -14.55
C SER A 182 5.87 4.18 -15.40
N GLU A 183 6.00 4.35 -16.72
CA GLU A 183 6.47 3.28 -17.61
C GLU A 183 7.84 2.76 -17.18
N GLN A 184 8.73 3.67 -16.73
CA GLN A 184 10.03 3.31 -16.20
C GLN A 184 9.92 2.43 -14.94
N THR A 185 8.97 2.73 -14.04
CA THR A 185 8.70 1.90 -12.87
C THR A 185 8.26 0.50 -13.28
N GLN A 186 7.31 0.38 -14.22
CA GLN A 186 6.80 -0.90 -14.71
C GLN A 186 7.88 -1.73 -15.41
N ASN A 187 8.73 -1.07 -16.22
CA ASN A 187 9.86 -1.71 -16.89
C ASN A 187 10.89 -2.22 -15.87
N ALA A 188 11.21 -1.44 -14.84
CA ALA A 188 12.13 -1.87 -13.78
C ALA A 188 11.63 -3.12 -13.05
N TYR A 189 10.33 -3.20 -12.72
CA TYR A 189 9.74 -4.42 -12.16
C TYR A 189 9.83 -5.61 -13.11
N THR A 190 9.47 -5.42 -14.38
CA THR A 190 9.50 -6.48 -15.39
C THR A 190 10.91 -7.02 -15.61
N GLU A 191 11.91 -6.15 -15.66
CA GLU A 191 13.32 -6.54 -15.76
C GLU A 191 13.79 -7.29 -14.52
N CYS A 192 13.46 -6.79 -13.33
CA CYS A 192 13.83 -7.43 -12.07
C CYS A 192 13.19 -8.81 -11.89
N GLN A 193 11.95 -8.99 -12.32
CA GLN A 193 11.32 -10.31 -12.37
C GLN A 193 12.11 -11.26 -13.26
N LYS A 194 12.54 -10.82 -14.45
CA LYS A 194 13.38 -11.63 -15.36
C LYS A 194 14.76 -11.94 -14.75
N GLU A 195 15.47 -10.93 -14.25
CA GLU A 195 16.82 -11.08 -13.66
C GLU A 195 16.82 -12.04 -12.46
N LEU A 196 15.78 -11.97 -11.63
CA LEU A 196 15.63 -12.82 -10.46
C LEU A 196 14.98 -14.17 -10.76
N ASN A 197 14.62 -14.43 -12.03
CA ASN A 197 13.83 -15.60 -12.46
C ASN A 197 12.55 -15.78 -11.65
N PHE A 198 11.90 -14.67 -11.27
CA PHE A 198 10.63 -14.66 -10.60
C PHE A 198 9.51 -14.75 -11.64
N ASP A 199 8.82 -15.89 -11.66
CA ASP A 199 7.62 -16.11 -12.43
C ASP A 199 6.40 -15.99 -11.49
N PRO A 200 5.51 -14.99 -11.68
CA PRO A 200 4.34 -14.80 -10.81
C PRO A 200 3.38 -15.99 -10.80
N VAL A 201 3.24 -16.70 -11.93
CA VAL A 201 2.32 -17.85 -12.05
C VAL A 201 2.88 -19.02 -11.25
N LYS A 202 4.18 -19.29 -11.41
CA LYS A 202 4.87 -20.30 -10.61
C LYS A 202 4.89 -19.93 -9.14
N GLY A 203 5.12 -18.66 -8.82
CA GLY A 203 5.08 -18.13 -7.46
C GLY A 203 3.74 -18.43 -6.80
N ALA A 204 2.63 -18.07 -7.44
CA ALA A 204 1.29 -18.37 -6.93
C ALA A 204 1.03 -19.88 -6.72
N ALA A 205 1.51 -20.73 -7.64
CA ALA A 205 1.39 -22.18 -7.51
C ALA A 205 2.22 -22.72 -6.32
N ASP A 206 3.44 -22.22 -6.14
CA ASP A 206 4.32 -22.59 -5.03
C ASP A 206 3.74 -22.14 -3.68
N SER A 207 3.18 -20.92 -3.61
CA SER A 207 2.47 -20.38 -2.44
C SER A 207 1.27 -21.25 -2.08
N CYS A 208 0.43 -21.58 -3.08
CA CYS A 208 -0.75 -22.42 -2.87
C CYS A 208 -0.37 -23.81 -2.36
N LYS A 209 0.67 -24.42 -2.96
CA LYS A 209 1.19 -25.71 -2.51
C LYS A 209 1.71 -25.64 -1.06
N CYS A 210 2.46 -24.59 -0.72
CA CYS A 210 2.97 -24.39 0.64
C CYS A 210 1.82 -24.32 1.66
N LEU A 211 0.78 -23.53 1.36
CA LEU A 211 -0.40 -23.40 2.22
C LEU A 211 -1.15 -24.74 2.36
N LYS A 212 -1.30 -25.50 1.27
CA LYS A 212 -1.90 -26.83 1.29
C LYS A 212 -1.09 -27.81 2.16
N ASP A 213 0.23 -27.81 2.03
CA ASP A 213 1.15 -28.63 2.85
C ASP A 213 1.16 -28.19 4.33
N ALA A 214 0.79 -26.93 4.60
CA ALA A 214 0.54 -26.40 5.95
C ALA A 214 -0.83 -26.82 6.54
N GLY A 215 -1.67 -27.53 5.78
CA GLY A 215 -2.97 -28.04 6.20
C GLY A 215 -4.16 -27.22 5.75
N VAL A 216 -3.95 -26.15 4.97
CA VAL A 216 -5.04 -25.30 4.47
C VAL A 216 -5.84 -26.05 3.42
N ALA A 217 -7.15 -26.18 3.67
CA ALA A 217 -8.08 -26.78 2.73
C ALA A 217 -8.37 -25.82 1.56
N MET A 218 -7.54 -25.89 0.52
CA MET A 218 -7.71 -25.10 -0.71
C MET A 218 -7.38 -25.92 -1.96
N GLN A 219 -7.92 -25.50 -3.11
CA GLN A 219 -7.52 -26.03 -4.41
C GLN A 219 -6.46 -25.12 -5.03
N CYS A 220 -5.44 -25.77 -5.56
CA CYS A 220 -4.45 -25.26 -6.50
C CYS A 220 -4.73 -26.02 -7.81
#